data_AF-A0AA44I1S9-F1
#
_entry.id   AF-A0AA44I1S9-F1
#
_cell.length_a   1.000
_cell.length_b   1.000
_cell.length_c   1.000
_cell.angle_alpha   90.00
_cell.angle_beta   90.00
_cell.angle_gamma   90.00
#
_symmetry.space_group_name_H-M   'P 1'
#
loop_
_entity.id
_entity.type
_entity.pdbx_description
1 polymer ?
#
loop_
_entity_poly.entity_id
_entity_poly.type
_entity_poly.pdbx_seq_one_letter_code
_entity_poly.pdbx_strand_id
1 'polypeptide(L)'
;MASLLQLRDAIALSGSIDANQLSQQLALPLPLVEAMLERLTAMGKVERIEQDKSGCLTGSCKSCPEGQNQCHTVSYQLKHPH
;
A
#
# COMPACT_ATOMS: atom_id res chain seq x y z
N MET A 1 -1.28 -19.42 -7.40
CA MET A 1 0.04 -18.81 -7.62
C MET A 1 -0.17 -17.32 -7.75
N ALA A 2 0.24 -16.52 -6.77
CA ALA A 2 0.07 -15.08 -6.87
C ALA A 2 1.04 -14.52 -7.91
N SER A 3 0.53 -13.69 -8.83
CA SER A 3 1.34 -13.06 -9.87
C SER A 3 1.48 -11.56 -9.62
N LEU A 4 2.52 -10.95 -10.20
CA LEU A 4 2.68 -9.48 -10.24
C LEU A 4 1.43 -8.78 -10.80
N LEU A 5 0.66 -9.46 -11.67
CA LEU A 5 -0.58 -8.95 -12.22
C LEU A 5 -1.66 -8.83 -11.14
N GLN A 6 -1.81 -9.83 -10.27
CA GLN A 6 -2.79 -9.79 -9.17
C GLN A 6 -2.45 -8.71 -8.14
N LEU A 7 -1.15 -8.51 -7.88
CA LEU A 7 -0.71 -7.43 -6.99
C LEU A 7 -1.05 -6.06 -7.57
N ARG A 8 -0.78 -5.85 -8.87
CA ARG A 8 -1.17 -4.64 -9.58
C ARG A 8 -2.69 -4.44 -9.56
N ASP A 9 -3.47 -5.50 -9.81
CA ASP A 9 -4.93 -5.44 -9.86
C ASP A 9 -5.52 -5.07 -8.48
N ALA A 10 -4.98 -5.66 -7.41
CA ALA A 10 -5.35 -5.28 -6.04
C ALA A 10 -5.10 -3.79 -5.75
N ILE A 11 -3.96 -3.25 -6.20
CA ILE A 11 -3.66 -1.82 -6.08
C ILE A 11 -4.63 -0.99 -6.95
N ALA A 12 -5.00 -1.47 -8.14
CA ALA A 12 -5.97 -0.80 -9.02
C ALA A 12 -7.37 -0.70 -8.37
N LEU A 13 -7.82 -1.77 -7.73
CA LEU A 13 -9.13 -1.87 -7.08
C LEU A 13 -9.20 -1.02 -5.81
N SER A 14 -8.13 -0.97 -5.03
CA SER A 14 -8.05 -0.18 -3.80
C SER A 14 -7.65 1.28 -4.04
N GLY A 15 -7.11 1.60 -5.22
CA GLY A 15 -6.55 2.91 -5.58
C GLY A 15 -5.17 3.15 -4.95
N SER A 16 -5.12 3.18 -3.62
CA SER A 16 -3.90 3.34 -2.83
C SER A 16 -3.93 2.40 -1.62
N ILE A 17 -2.89 1.57 -1.45
CA ILE A 17 -2.87 0.52 -0.42
C ILE A 17 -1.45 0.27 0.09
N ASP A 18 -1.31 -0.09 1.37
CA ASP A 18 0.00 -0.42 1.95
C ASP A 18 0.41 -1.89 1.74
N ALA A 19 1.70 -2.16 1.89
CA ALA A 19 2.26 -3.49 1.69
C ALA A 19 1.70 -4.54 2.67
N ASN A 20 1.33 -4.15 3.89
CA ASN A 20 0.79 -5.06 4.90
C ASN A 20 -0.65 -5.47 4.56
N GLN A 21 -1.50 -4.53 4.14
CA GLN A 21 -2.84 -4.82 3.64
C GLN A 21 -2.78 -5.71 2.39
N LEU A 22 -1.87 -5.46 1.46
CA LEU A 22 -1.64 -6.33 0.30
C LEU A 22 -1.19 -7.73 0.71
N SER A 23 -0.29 -7.85 1.68
CA SER A 23 0.16 -9.13 2.23
C SER A 23 -1.00 -9.95 2.80
N GLN A 24 -1.91 -9.32 3.56
CA GLN A 24 -3.09 -9.98 4.10
C GLN A 24 -4.10 -10.35 3.00
N GLN A 25 -4.38 -9.45 2.06
CA GLN A 25 -5.38 -9.65 1.01
C GLN A 25 -4.96 -10.74 0.02
N LEU A 26 -3.68 -10.81 -0.34
CA LEU A 26 -3.14 -11.84 -1.23
C LEU A 26 -2.66 -13.10 -0.49
N ALA A 27 -2.74 -13.12 0.85
CA ALA A 27 -2.17 -14.17 1.71
C ALA A 27 -0.71 -14.49 1.35
N LEU A 28 0.09 -13.44 1.08
CA LEU A 28 1.50 -13.53 0.72
C LEU A 28 2.37 -13.02 1.87
N PRO A 29 3.57 -13.57 2.08
CA PRO A 29 4.50 -13.01 3.05
C PRO A 29 4.89 -11.58 2.66
N LEU A 30 4.85 -10.67 3.63
CA LEU A 30 5.22 -9.26 3.47
C LEU A 30 6.53 -9.04 2.68
N PRO A 31 7.66 -9.71 2.98
CA PRO A 31 8.91 -9.48 2.24
C PRO A 31 8.81 -9.82 0.74
N LEU A 32 7.94 -10.76 0.36
CA LEU A 32 7.68 -11.07 -1.04
C LEU A 32 6.88 -9.95 -1.71
N VAL A 33 5.86 -9.43 -1.01
CA VAL A 33 5.05 -8.31 -1.50
C VAL A 33 5.92 -7.06 -1.68
N GLU A 34 6.78 -6.76 -0.72
CA GLU A 34 7.73 -5.64 -0.80
C GLU A 34 8.65 -5.78 -2.02
N ALA A 35 9.28 -6.94 -2.21
CA ALA A 35 10.13 -7.19 -3.39
C ALA A 35 9.36 -7.05 -4.71
N MET A 36 8.09 -7.48 -4.74
CA MET A 36 7.22 -7.32 -5.91
C MET A 36 6.86 -5.85 -6.17
N LEU A 37 6.58 -5.07 -5.11
CA LEU A 37 6.30 -3.65 -5.18
C LEU A 37 7.53 -2.86 -5.64
N GLU A 38 8.71 -3.18 -5.11
CA GLU A 38 9.98 -2.59 -5.55
C GLU A 38 10.21 -2.84 -7.04
N ARG A 39 9.96 -4.07 -7.51
CA ARG A 39 10.05 -4.39 -8.94
C ARG A 39 9.06 -3.60 -9.78
N LEU A 40 7.79 -3.49 -9.36
CA LEU A 40 6.79 -2.69 -10.08
C LEU A 40 7.14 -1.20 -10.07
N THR A 41 7.76 -0.70 -9.00
CA THR A 41 8.23 0.68 -8.87
C THR A 41 9.39 0.94 -9.81
N ALA A 42 10.37 0.03 -9.87
CA ALA A 42 11.48 0.10 -10.82
C ALA A 42 11.01 0.05 -12.29
N MET A 43 9.92 -0.66 -12.57
CA MET A 43 9.27 -0.67 -13.88
C MET A 43 8.38 0.56 -14.15
N GLY A 44 8.26 1.48 -13.19
CA GLY A 44 7.42 2.68 -13.29
C GLY A 44 5.92 2.40 -13.39
N LYS A 45 5.45 1.25 -12.87
CA LYS A 45 4.04 0.85 -12.89
C LYS A 45 3.28 1.26 -11.63
N VAL A 46 4.00 1.33 -10.52
CA VAL A 46 3.48 1.82 -9.24
C VAL A 46 4.42 2.88 -8.69
N GLU A 47 3.89 3.73 -7.83
CA GLU A 47 4.67 4.73 -7.11
C GLU A 47 4.45 4.58 -5.61
N ARG A 48 5.53 4.80 -4.86
CA ARG A 48 5.54 4.81 -3.40
C ARG A 48 5.14 6.20 -2.94
N ILE A 49 4.02 6.32 -2.25
CA ILE A 49 3.57 7.54 -1.60
C ILE A 49 3.86 7.42 -0.12
N GLU A 50 4.62 8.38 0.39
CA GLU A 50 4.78 8.55 1.83
C GLU A 50 3.63 9.45 2.30
N GLN A 51 2.62 8.86 2.94
CA GLN A 51 1.52 9.63 3.47
C GLN A 51 1.97 10.39 4.72
N ASP A 52 2.43 11.62 4.54
CA ASP A 52 2.76 12.53 5.63
C ASP A 52 1.48 12.98 6.35
N LYS A 53 1.45 12.77 7.67
CA LYS A 53 0.26 12.92 8.52
C LYS A 53 -0.11 14.39 8.80
N SER A 54 -0.43 15.16 7.77
CA SER A 54 -1.09 16.46 7.96
C SER A 54 -2.61 16.35 8.22
N GLY A 55 -3.18 15.14 8.18
CA GLY A 55 -4.63 14.92 8.15
C GLY A 55 -5.32 14.34 9.39
N CYS A 56 -4.65 14.15 10.53
CA CYS A 56 -5.33 13.69 11.76
C CYS A 56 -5.95 14.87 12.54
N LEU A 57 -6.71 15.74 11.86
CA LEU A 57 -7.31 16.96 12.43
C LEU A 57 -8.82 16.84 12.73
N THR A 58 -9.38 15.64 12.83
CA THR A 58 -10.76 15.47 13.32
C THR A 58 -10.87 14.19 14.15
N GLY A 59 -11.09 14.38 15.45
CA GLY A 59 -11.16 13.34 16.48
C GLY A 59 -12.39 12.44 16.39
N SER A 60 -12.42 11.54 15.40
CA SER A 60 -13.47 10.51 15.28
C SER A 60 -12.97 9.12 14.84
N CYS A 61 -11.68 8.81 14.93
CA CYS A 61 -11.18 7.44 14.68
C CYS A 61 -11.57 6.50 15.83
N LYS A 62 -12.83 6.04 15.84
CA LYS A 62 -13.40 5.14 16.86
C LYS A 62 -13.07 3.65 16.65
N SER A 63 -12.26 3.30 15.64
CA SER A 63 -11.90 1.91 15.31
C SER A 63 -10.46 1.74 14.79
N CYS A 64 -9.51 2.58 15.22
CA CYS A 64 -8.09 2.29 15.01
C CYS A 64 -7.54 1.62 16.28
N PRO A 65 -7.46 0.28 16.36
CA PRO A 65 -7.04 -0.40 17.58
C PRO A 65 -5.58 -0.17 18.00
N GLU A 66 -4.76 0.56 17.26
CA GLU A 66 -3.40 0.94 17.70
C GLU A 66 -3.06 2.37 17.24
N GLY A 67 -3.62 3.36 17.92
CA GLY A 67 -3.01 4.68 17.96
C GLY A 67 -1.73 4.61 18.81
N GLN A 68 -0.61 5.08 18.25
CA GLN A 68 0.52 5.79 18.90
C GLN A 68 1.82 5.56 18.09
N ASN A 69 2.25 6.63 17.40
CA ASN A 69 3.63 6.85 16.92
C ASN A 69 4.23 6.16 15.67
N GLN A 70 3.51 5.37 14.87
CA GLN A 70 4.13 4.71 13.70
C GLN A 70 3.36 4.73 12.37
N CYS A 71 2.34 5.57 12.17
CA CYS A 71 1.70 5.66 10.84
C CYS A 71 2.53 6.49 9.82
N HIS A 72 3.81 6.16 9.67
CA HIS A 72 4.48 6.28 8.38
C HIS A 72 3.91 5.17 7.49
N THR A 73 2.65 5.34 7.08
CA THR A 73 2.01 4.36 6.21
C THR A 73 2.47 4.67 4.80
N VAL A 74 3.45 3.90 4.36
CA VAL A 74 3.86 3.88 2.96
C VAL A 74 2.73 3.23 2.18
N SER A 75 2.05 4.02 1.35
CA SER A 75 1.04 3.51 0.44
C SER A 75 1.61 3.43 -0.97
N TYR A 76 1.10 2.47 -1.75
CA TYR A 76 1.46 2.27 -3.13
C TYR A 76 0.23 2.50 -3.99
N GLN A 77 0.39 3.25 -5.07
CA GLN A 77 -0.67 3.48 -6.06
C GLN A 77 -0.18 3.16 -7.46
N LEU A 78 -1.13 2.90 -8.38
CA LEU A 78 -0.79 2.78 -9.79
C LEU A 78 -0.34 4.13 -10.34
N LYS A 79 0.79 4.12 -11.05
CA LYS A 79 1.23 5.30 -11.79
C LYS A 79 0.38 5.40 -13.06
N HIS A 80 -0.63 6.27 -13.05
CA HIS A 80 -1.45 6.50 -14.23
C HIS A 80 -0.58 7.14 -15.33
N PRO A 81 -0.49 6.55 -16.53
CA PRO A 81 0.11 7.24 -17.66
C PRO A 81 -0.85 8.36 -18.08
N HIS A 82 -0.40 9.60 -17.95
CA HIS A 82 -1.00 10.75 -18.62
C HIS A 82 -0.72 10.68 -20.13
#